data_AF-F8Q2F1-F1
#
_entry.id   AF-F8Q2F1-F1
#
_cell.length_a   1.000
_cell.length_b   1.000
_cell.length_c   1.000
_cell.angle_alpha   90.00
_cell.angle_beta   90.00
_cell.angle_gamma   90.00
#
_symmetry.space_group_name_H-M   'P 1'
#
loop_
_entity.id
_entity.type
_entity.pdbx_description
1 polymer ?
#
loop_
_entity_poly.entity_id
_entity_poly.type
_entity_poly.pdbx_seq_one_letter_code
_entity_poly.pdbx_strand_id
1 'polypeptide(L)'
;MLDTVLKDKKKIEVTIEELDRYKRDALEKTWEKVNGDFGGIFGELLPGNFAKLQPPEGQDLMQGLEVKVRLGSVWKQSLTELSGGQRSVH
;
A
#
# COMPACT_ATOMS: atom_id res chain seq x y z
N MET A 1 12.72 23.38 -37.77
CA MET A 1 13.55 22.55 -36.86
C MET A 1 13.16 22.73 -35.40
N LEU A 2 13.08 23.97 -34.87
CA LEU A 2 12.65 24.24 -33.49
C LEU A 2 11.23 23.76 -33.17
N ASP A 3 10.26 23.97 -34.08
CA ASP A 3 8.88 23.49 -33.86
C ASP A 3 8.75 21.98 -33.72
N THR A 4 9.59 21.21 -34.44
CA THR A 4 9.63 19.75 -34.34
C THR A 4 10.14 19.34 -32.96
N VAL A 5 11.22 19.96 -32.50
CA VAL A 5 11.79 19.70 -31.16
C VAL A 5 10.80 20.02 -30.05
N LEU A 6 10.06 21.13 -30.16
CA LEU A 6 9.04 21.50 -29.17
C LEU A 6 7.86 20.53 -29.16
N LYS A 7 7.41 20.07 -30.34
CA LYS A 7 6.36 19.05 -30.44
C LYS A 7 6.79 17.71 -29.86
N ASP A 8 8.03 17.29 -30.11
CA ASP A 8 8.55 16.03 -29.60
C ASP A 8 8.76 16.08 -28.09
N LYS A 9 9.26 17.21 -27.55
CA LYS A 9 9.32 17.45 -26.10
C LYS A 9 7.93 17.29 -25.46
N LYS A 10 6.91 17.94 -26.03
CA LYS A 10 5.54 17.86 -25.50
C LYS A 10 5.00 16.43 -25.51
N LYS A 11 5.28 15.66 -26.56
CA LYS A 11 4.87 14.24 -26.62
C LYS A 11 5.52 13.42 -25.51
N ILE A 12 6.81 13.64 -25.25
CA ILE A 12 7.53 12.97 -24.16
C ILE A 12 6.89 13.32 -22.81
N GLU A 13 6.63 14.60 -22.56
CA GLU A 13 5.98 15.06 -21.31
C GLU A 13 4.61 14.40 -21.10
N VAL A 14 3.76 14.38 -22.14
CA VAL A 14 2.45 13.69 -22.08
C VAL A 14 2.60 12.20 -21.82
N THR A 15 3.60 11.57 -22.44
CA THR A 15 3.84 10.12 -22.26
C THR A 15 4.27 9.81 -20.83
N ILE A 16 5.10 10.67 -20.22
CA ILE A 16 5.50 10.54 -18.82
C ILE A 16 4.28 10.64 -17.90
N GLU A 17 3.42 11.64 -18.11
CA GLU A 17 2.18 11.82 -17.32
C GLU A 17 1.26 10.60 -17.42
N GLU A 18 1.10 10.03 -18.63
CA GLU A 18 0.30 8.82 -18.83
C GLU A 18 0.90 7.60 -18.10
N LEU A 19 2.22 7.42 -18.18
CA LEU A 19 2.93 6.34 -17.49
C LEU A 19 2.80 6.45 -15.96
N ASP A 20 2.91 7.66 -15.41
CA ASP A 20 2.73 7.90 -13.99
C ASP A 20 1.30 7.58 -13.52
N ARG A 21 0.28 7.92 -14.33
CA ARG A 21 -1.11 7.53 -14.06
C ARG A 21 -1.27 6.01 -14.06
N TYR A 22 -0.79 5.33 -15.12
CA TYR A 22 -0.89 3.87 -15.19
C TYR A 22 -0.19 3.17 -14.03
N LYS A 23 0.97 3.68 -13.61
CA LYS A 23 1.70 3.15 -12.46
C LYS A 23 0.89 3.30 -11.17
N ARG A 24 0.27 4.45 -10.94
CA ARG A 24 -0.59 4.70 -9.77
C ARG A 24 -1.81 3.78 -9.76
N ASP A 25 -2.52 3.68 -10.89
CA ASP A 25 -3.72 2.84 -11.01
C ASP A 25 -3.40 1.36 -10.78
N ALA A 26 -2.26 0.89 -11.32
CA ALA A 26 -1.81 -0.48 -11.11
C ALA A 26 -1.43 -0.75 -9.65
N LEU A 27 -0.77 0.21 -9.00
CA LEU A 27 -0.39 0.10 -7.59
C LEU A 27 -1.61 0.08 -6.68
N GLU A 28 -2.60 0.94 -6.91
CA GLU A 28 -3.85 1.00 -6.14
C GLU A 28 -4.61 -0.32 -6.22
N LYS A 29 -4.85 -0.83 -7.44
CA LYS A 29 -5.51 -2.14 -7.63
C LYS A 29 -4.77 -3.28 -6.96
N THR A 30 -3.44 -3.26 -7.02
CA THR A 30 -2.61 -4.28 -6.39
C THR A 30 -2.70 -4.19 -4.87
N TRP A 31 -2.65 -2.97 -4.34
CA TRP A 31 -2.77 -2.72 -2.90
C TRP A 31 -4.13 -3.16 -2.36
N GLU A 32 -5.25 -2.81 -3.01
CA GLU A 32 -6.59 -3.21 -2.58
C GLU A 32 -6.70 -4.73 -2.43
N LYS A 33 -6.23 -5.47 -3.43
CA LYS A 33 -6.25 -6.93 -3.41
C LYS A 33 -5.36 -7.49 -2.31
N VAL A 34 -4.10 -7.07 -2.25
CA VAL A 34 -3.14 -7.57 -1.27
C VAL A 34 -3.57 -7.21 0.16
N ASN A 35 -4.14 -6.02 0.38
CA ASN A 35 -4.65 -5.60 1.68
C ASN A 35 -5.85 -6.46 2.12
N GLY A 36 -6.78 -6.75 1.20
CA GLY A 36 -7.91 -7.66 1.47
C GLY A 36 -7.44 -9.07 1.82
N ASP A 37 -6.57 -9.65 1.00
CA ASP A 37 -6.01 -10.98 1.23
C ASP A 37 -5.22 -11.04 2.54
N PHE A 38 -4.41 -10.02 2.83
CA PHE A 38 -3.64 -9.90 4.07
C PHE A 38 -4.55 -9.85 5.30
N GLY A 39 -5.61 -9.05 5.27
CA GLY A 39 -6.58 -8.97 6.36
C GLY A 39 -7.33 -10.29 6.57
N GLY A 40 -7.69 -10.99 5.49
CA GLY A 40 -8.33 -12.30 5.51
C GLY A 40 -7.45 -13.37 6.17
N ILE A 41 -6.22 -13.53 5.68
CA ILE A 41 -5.24 -14.47 6.24
C ILE A 41 -5.00 -14.19 7.73
N PHE A 42 -4.86 -12.91 8.10
CA PHE A 42 -4.63 -12.55 9.49
C PHE A 42 -5.84 -12.85 10.39
N GLY A 43 -7.06 -12.62 9.90
CA GLY A 43 -8.29 -12.93 10.62
C GLY A 43 -8.50 -14.44 10.82
N GLU A 44 -8.09 -15.26 9.87
CA GLU A 44 -8.09 -16.72 9.99
C GLU A 44 -7.07 -17.21 11.03
N LEU A 45 -5.86 -16.64 11.03
CA LEU A 45 -4.80 -17.02 11.96
C LEU A 45 -5.05 -16.55 13.40
N LEU A 46 -5.69 -15.39 13.57
CA LEU A 46 -5.91 -14.76 14.88
C LEU A 46 -7.37 -14.29 15.01
N PRO A 47 -8.30 -15.19 15.37
CA PRO A 47 -9.71 -14.87 15.50
C PRO A 47 -9.97 -13.66 16.41
N GLY A 48 -10.81 -12.72 15.94
CA GLY A 48 -11.13 -11.50 16.67
C GLY A 48 -10.13 -10.35 16.51
N ASN A 49 -9.08 -10.54 15.71
CA ASN A 49 -8.11 -9.51 15.37
C ASN A 49 -8.21 -9.15 13.88
N PHE A 50 -7.74 -7.96 13.52
CA PHE A 50 -7.78 -7.47 12.14
C PHE A 50 -6.40 -6.93 11.75
N ALA A 51 -6.00 -7.10 10.50
CA ALA A 51 -4.81 -6.45 9.98
C ALA A 51 -5.10 -5.79 8.64
N LYS A 52 -4.34 -4.73 8.33
CA LYS A 52 -4.43 -4.01 7.06
C LYS A 52 -3.08 -3.39 6.69
N LEU A 53 -2.87 -3.19 5.40
CA LEU A 53 -1.81 -2.40 4.82
C LEU A 53 -2.36 -1.01 4.50
N GLN A 54 -1.70 0.05 4.95
CA GLN A 54 -2.10 1.41 4.65
C GLN A 54 -0.89 2.32 4.46
N PRO A 55 -1.01 3.42 3.71
CA PRO A 55 0.05 4.42 3.65
C PRO A 55 0.39 4.95 5.06
N PRO A 56 1.66 5.33 5.30
CA PRO A 56 2.05 6.09 6.48
C PRO A 56 1.20 7.37 6.62
N GLU A 57 1.11 7.89 7.84
CA GLU A 57 0.37 9.13 8.07
C GLU A 57 0.96 10.29 7.25
N GLY A 58 0.10 10.98 6.50
CA GLY A 58 0.49 12.08 5.63
C GLY A 58 1.23 11.68 4.36
N GLN A 59 1.32 10.38 4.04
CA GLN A 59 1.99 9.88 2.84
C GLN A 59 1.02 9.23 1.86
N ASP A 60 1.38 9.29 0.59
CA ASP A 60 0.66 8.65 -0.51
C ASP A 60 1.06 7.17 -0.65
N LEU A 61 0.19 6.38 -1.28
CA LEU A 61 0.42 4.97 -1.58
C LEU A 61 1.76 4.70 -2.29
N MET A 62 2.18 5.64 -3.14
CA MET A 62 3.43 5.54 -3.90
C MET A 62 4.69 5.68 -3.02
N GLN A 63 4.56 6.17 -1.79
CA GLN A 63 5.66 6.39 -0.86
C GLN A 63 5.91 5.19 0.06
N GLY A 64 5.00 4.23 0.09
CA GLY A 64 5.13 3.00 0.86
C GLY A 64 3.86 2.61 1.60
N LEU A 65 3.94 1.48 2.28
CA LEU A 65 2.85 0.91 3.08
C LEU A 65 3.38 0.46 4.43
N GLU A 66 2.54 0.63 5.45
CA GLU A 66 2.74 0.16 6.81
C GLU A 66 1.68 -0.87 7.16
N VAL A 67 2.07 -1.82 8.00
CA VAL A 67 1.15 -2.81 8.57
C VAL A 67 0.49 -2.20 9.80
N LYS A 68 -0.84 -2.18 9.83
CA LYS A 68 -1.61 -1.91 11.05
C LYS A 68 -2.38 -3.13 11.49
N VAL A 69 -2.27 -3.45 12.77
CA VAL A 69 -2.95 -4.58 13.39
C VAL A 69 -3.86 -4.07 14.49
N ARG A 70 -5.08 -4.58 14.53
CA ARG A 70 -6.06 -4.34 15.59
C ARG A 70 -6.15 -5.57 16.46
N LEU A 71 -5.88 -5.39 17.75
CA LEU A 71 -6.08 -6.41 18.78
C LEU A 71 -7.24 -5.98 19.67
N GLY A 72 -8.36 -6.69 19.61
CA GLY A 72 -9.59 -6.27 20.29
C GLY A 72 -10.05 -4.88 19.83
N SER A 73 -9.93 -3.86 20.68
CA SER A 73 -10.30 -2.47 20.36
C SER A 73 -9.12 -1.56 19.98
N VAL A 74 -7.87 -2.03 20.08
CA VAL A 74 -6.67 -1.17 19.97
C VAL A 74 -5.95 -1.42 18.64
N TRP A 75 -5.67 -0.35 17.90
CA TRP A 75 -4.80 -0.39 16.71
C TRP A 75 -3.34 -0.16 17.08
N LYS A 76 -2.45 -0.97 16.51
CA LYS A 76 -1.01 -0.99 16.69
C LYS A 76 -0.30 -0.79 15.35
N GLN A 77 0.88 -0.20 15.39
CA GLN A 77 1.66 0.16 14.19
C GLN A 77 2.57 -0.95 13.69
N SER A 78 2.77 -2.03 14.46
CA SER A 78 3.51 -3.19 13.95
C SER A 78 3.25 -4.48 14.74
N LEU A 79 3.57 -5.61 14.11
CA LEU A 79 3.62 -6.93 14.77
C LEU A 79 4.71 -7.00 15.86
N THR A 80 5.72 -6.13 15.81
CA THR A 80 6.79 -6.04 16.82
C THR A 80 6.31 -5.51 18.16
N GLU A 81 5.16 -4.82 18.19
CA GLU A 81 4.51 -4.36 19.43
C GLU A 81 3.68 -5.47 20.11
N LEU A 82 3.59 -6.66 19.51
CA LEU A 82 2.97 -7.84 20.11
C LEU A 82 3.91 -8.39 21.20
N SER A 83 3.38 -8.61 22.41
CA SER A 83 4.15 -9.28 23.47
C SER A 83 4.53 -10.70 23.03
N GLY A 84 5.61 -11.26 23.59
CA GLY A 84 6.19 -12.54 23.13
C GLY A 84 5.20 -13.72 23.02
N GLY A 85 4.12 -13.73 23.81
CA GLY A 85 3.05 -14.74 23.73
C GLY A 85 2.06 -14.56 22.57
N GLN A 86 1.96 -13.36 21.99
CA GLN A 86 1.20 -13.08 20.75
C GLN A 86 2.05 -13.25 19.49
N ARG A 87 3.39 -13.26 19.62
CA ARG A 87 4.35 -13.51 18.54
C ARG A 87 4.55 -15.00 18.27
N SER A 88 4.36 -15.85 19.27
CA SER A 88 4.53 -17.30 19.17
C SER A 88 3.17 -17.96 18.95
N VAL A 89 2.73 -18.05 17.69
CA VAL A 89 1.60 -18.91 17.32
C VAL A 89 2.15 -20.32 17.13
N HIS A 90 1.84 -21.21 18.07
CA HIS A 90 1.79 -22.66 17.90
C HIS A 90 0.33 -23.07 18.05
#